data_AF-A0A1G1SRS0-F1
#
_entry.id   AF-A0A1G1SRS0-F1
#
_cell.length_a   1.000
_cell.length_b   1.000
_cell.length_c   1.000
_cell.angle_alpha   90.00
_cell.angle_beta   90.00
_cell.angle_gamma   90.00
#
_symmetry.space_group_name_H-M   'P 1'
#
loop_
_entity.id
_entity.type
_entity.pdbx_description
1 polymer ?
#
loop_
_entity_poly.entity_id
_entity_poly.type
_entity_poly.pdbx_seq_one_letter_code
_entity_poly.pdbx_strand_id
1 'polypeptide(L)'
;MAGAPQARPLYLKQLTWGTAFQRYETSLIPEIPQSLVYADPAGQRLLARQPAGRFPSYGAYLQFVARHPVATGLRYLRHLFNGLDIRFPTPYPRHLHPAGQQALRLLNYALLGLGTWLALAVWWRGRQSRPTRELWRAPVAPVLLAVLLPCLLVLPTLIECRFLLPLHMLLLAAIATCWQPRTWWHELGGPARRVALLVLATGWLWGCWQLSEDTARHLRPPSEAPQE
;
A
#
# COMPACT_ATOMS: atom_id res chain seq x y z
N MET A 1 -34.26 15.15 -27.47
CA MET A 1 -33.58 15.42 -26.19
C MET A 1 -32.26 14.66 -26.19
N ALA A 2 -31.15 15.32 -26.53
CA ALA A 2 -29.83 14.70 -26.46
C ALA A 2 -29.49 14.51 -24.99
N GLY A 3 -29.42 13.25 -24.54
CA GLY A 3 -29.00 12.92 -23.18
C GLY A 3 -27.60 13.45 -22.96
N ALA A 4 -27.41 14.23 -21.89
CA ALA A 4 -26.09 14.62 -21.43
C ALA A 4 -25.18 13.37 -21.39
N PRO A 5 -23.91 13.46 -21.83
CA PRO A 5 -23.01 12.32 -21.77
C PRO A 5 -22.98 11.82 -20.33
N GLN A 6 -23.45 10.59 -20.10
CA GLN A 6 -23.45 9.99 -18.77
C GLN A 6 -22.00 10.01 -18.26
N ALA A 7 -21.72 10.88 -17.30
CA ALA A 7 -20.43 10.95 -16.66
C ALA A 7 -20.11 9.57 -16.07
N ARG A 8 -18.94 9.03 -16.43
CA ARG A 8 -18.52 7.70 -15.99
C ARG A 8 -18.49 7.64 -14.46
N PRO A 9 -18.91 6.53 -13.82
CA PRO A 9 -18.76 6.38 -12.37
C PRO A 9 -17.32 6.63 -11.93
N LEU A 10 -17.14 7.46 -10.90
CA LEU A 10 -15.82 7.85 -10.38
C LEU A 10 -14.98 6.62 -10.02
N TYR A 11 -15.58 5.63 -9.35
CA TYR A 11 -14.86 4.41 -8.95
C TYR A 11 -14.35 3.63 -10.18
N LEU A 12 -15.11 3.55 -11.27
CA LEU A 12 -14.64 2.91 -12.51
C LEU A 12 -13.48 3.68 -13.17
N LYS A 13 -13.49 5.02 -13.05
CA LYS A 13 -12.35 5.87 -13.45
C LYS A 13 -11.12 5.52 -12.62
N GLN A 14 -11.29 5.42 -11.30
CA GLN A 14 -10.26 5.05 -10.35
C GLN A 14 -9.68 3.64 -10.58
N LEU A 15 -10.51 2.65 -10.96
CA LEU A 15 -10.04 1.31 -11.35
C LEU A 15 -9.16 1.34 -12.62
N THR A 16 -9.52 2.19 -13.57
CA THR A 16 -8.72 2.41 -14.78
C THR A 16 -7.37 3.02 -14.41
N TRP A 17 -7.37 4.07 -13.58
CA TRP A 17 -6.14 4.74 -13.14
C TRP A 17 -5.26 3.86 -12.26
N GLY A 18 -5.84 3.12 -11.32
CA GLY A 18 -5.13 2.12 -10.51
C GLY A 18 -4.60 0.95 -11.33
N THR A 19 -5.05 0.76 -12.57
CA THR A 19 -4.41 -0.19 -13.49
C THR A 19 -3.25 0.45 -14.25
N ALA A 20 -3.26 1.77 -14.47
CA ALA A 20 -2.21 2.47 -15.23
C ALA A 20 -1.06 2.99 -14.36
N PHE A 21 -1.29 3.25 -13.08
CA PHE A 21 -0.35 3.91 -12.18
C PHE A 21 -0.26 3.17 -10.84
N GLN A 22 0.94 3.14 -10.28
CA GLN A 22 1.25 2.48 -9.02
C GLN A 22 1.04 3.38 -7.81
N ARG A 23 1.09 4.70 -7.98
CA ARG A 23 1.02 5.72 -6.93
C ARG A 23 0.69 7.09 -7.51
N TYR A 24 0.00 7.90 -6.74
CA TYR A 24 -0.28 9.30 -6.98
C TYR A 24 0.03 10.12 -5.73
N GLU A 25 0.51 11.34 -5.90
CA GLU A 25 0.65 12.34 -4.83
C GLU A 25 0.20 13.70 -5.32
N THR A 26 -0.57 14.43 -4.52
CA THR A 26 -0.91 15.82 -4.81
C THR A 26 0.25 16.72 -4.39
N SER A 27 0.84 17.44 -5.34
CA SER A 27 2.04 18.26 -5.15
C SER A 27 1.71 19.73 -4.85
N LEU A 28 2.51 20.34 -3.96
CA LEU A 28 2.60 21.80 -3.75
C LEU A 28 3.97 22.35 -4.17
N ILE A 29 4.72 21.60 -4.96
CA ILE A 29 6.02 22.02 -5.52
C ILE A 29 5.73 23.07 -6.61
N PRO A 30 6.21 24.32 -6.50
CA PRO A 30 5.87 25.38 -7.46
C PRO A 30 6.20 25.05 -8.91
N GLU A 31 7.29 24.31 -9.15
CA GLU A 31 7.80 23.97 -10.47
C GLU A 31 7.16 22.71 -11.08
N ILE A 32 6.39 21.95 -10.28
CA ILE A 32 5.77 20.71 -10.72
C ILE A 32 4.25 20.88 -10.61
N PRO A 33 3.50 20.64 -11.70
CA PRO A 33 2.05 20.58 -11.65
C PRO A 33 1.54 19.74 -10.48
N GLN A 34 0.33 20.05 -10.03
CA GLN A 34 -0.27 19.64 -8.76
C GLN A 34 -0.37 18.11 -8.53
N SER A 35 0.18 17.28 -9.40
CA SER A 35 0.20 15.83 -9.35
C SER A 35 1.59 15.24 -9.65
N LEU A 36 2.02 14.31 -8.80
CA LEU A 36 3.11 13.38 -9.08
C LEU A 36 2.49 12.00 -9.34
N VAL A 37 2.77 11.44 -10.52
CA VAL A 37 2.25 10.13 -10.92
C VAL A 37 3.38 9.16 -11.19
N TYR A 38 3.19 7.93 -10.70
CA TYR A 38 4.16 6.85 -10.87
C TYR A 38 3.52 5.76 -11.72
N ALA A 39 4.02 5.54 -12.93
CA ALA A 39 3.43 4.59 -13.88
C ALA A 39 3.57 3.14 -13.43
N ASP A 40 2.59 2.31 -13.78
CA ASP A 40 2.72 0.84 -13.81
C ASP A 40 2.94 0.40 -15.27
N PRO A 41 4.19 0.16 -15.73
CA PRO A 41 4.42 -0.24 -17.12
C PRO A 41 3.74 -1.57 -17.49
N ALA A 42 3.59 -2.50 -16.55
CA ALA A 42 2.89 -3.75 -16.81
C ALA A 42 1.38 -3.50 -16.93
N GLY A 43 0.84 -2.70 -16.02
CA GLY A 43 -0.54 -2.26 -16.02
C GLY A 43 -0.94 -1.48 -17.27
N GLN A 44 -0.16 -0.48 -17.69
CA GLN A 44 -0.38 0.30 -18.91
C GLN A 44 -0.39 -0.58 -20.17
N ARG A 45 0.55 -1.53 -20.29
CA ARG A 45 0.59 -2.47 -21.42
C ARG A 45 -0.65 -3.37 -21.50
N LEU A 46 -1.15 -3.82 -20.36
CA LEU A 46 -2.37 -4.63 -20.29
C LEU A 46 -3.62 -3.79 -20.56
N LEU A 47 -3.65 -2.55 -20.06
CA LEU A 47 -4.76 -1.61 -20.23
C LEU A 47 -4.86 -1.12 -21.67
N ALA A 48 -3.75 -0.96 -22.38
CA ALA A 48 -3.72 -0.59 -23.80
C ALA A 48 -4.42 -1.63 -24.70
N ARG A 49 -4.61 -2.87 -24.22
CA ARG A 49 -5.38 -3.92 -24.92
C ARG A 49 -6.89 -3.80 -24.70
N GLN A 50 -7.33 -2.91 -23.81
CA GLN A 50 -8.75 -2.62 -23.58
C GLN A 50 -9.26 -1.57 -24.57
N PRO A 51 -10.54 -1.63 -24.97
CA PRO A 51 -11.14 -0.60 -25.81
C PRO A 51 -10.94 0.80 -25.22
N ALA A 52 -10.37 1.72 -26.02
CA ALA A 52 -10.04 3.09 -25.61
C ALA A 52 -9.12 3.20 -24.37
N GLY A 53 -8.31 2.18 -24.07
CA GLY A 53 -7.33 2.20 -22.97
C GLY A 53 -7.97 2.34 -21.59
N ARG A 54 -9.21 1.86 -21.41
CA ARG A 54 -9.98 2.06 -20.18
C ARG A 54 -11.07 1.01 -19.99
N PHE A 55 -11.55 0.84 -18.76
CA PHE A 55 -12.67 -0.09 -18.52
C PHE A 55 -14.01 0.58 -18.87
N PRO A 56 -14.85 -0.04 -19.74
CA PRO A 56 -16.16 0.50 -20.07
C PRO A 56 -17.21 0.21 -18.98
N SER A 57 -17.01 -0.83 -18.17
CA SER A 57 -17.93 -1.23 -17.09
C SER A 57 -17.20 -2.03 -16.00
N TYR A 58 -17.85 -2.22 -14.84
CA TYR A 58 -17.32 -3.09 -13.78
C TYR A 58 -17.19 -4.55 -14.23
N GLY A 59 -18.10 -5.05 -15.08
CA GLY A 59 -17.99 -6.39 -15.65
C GLY A 59 -16.73 -6.57 -16.49
N ALA A 60 -16.37 -5.56 -17.29
CA ALA A 60 -15.12 -5.58 -18.06
C ALA A 60 -13.89 -5.58 -17.15
N TYR A 61 -13.93 -4.84 -16.03
CA TYR A 61 -12.89 -4.88 -15.02
C TYR A 61 -12.75 -6.27 -14.37
N LEU A 62 -13.85 -6.88 -13.94
CA LEU A 62 -13.82 -8.22 -13.34
C LEU A 62 -13.30 -9.28 -14.33
N GLN A 63 -13.69 -9.18 -15.61
CA GLN A 63 -13.16 -10.05 -16.66
C GLN A 63 -11.66 -9.84 -16.87
N PHE A 64 -11.18 -8.59 -16.79
CA PHE A 64 -9.75 -8.28 -16.84
C PHE A 64 -8.99 -8.91 -15.66
N VAL A 65 -9.52 -8.81 -14.44
CA VAL A 65 -8.93 -9.42 -13.24
C VAL A 65 -8.87 -10.95 -13.38
N ALA A 66 -9.96 -11.57 -13.85
CA ALA A 66 -10.02 -13.03 -14.04
C ALA A 66 -9.05 -13.53 -15.11
N ARG A 67 -8.80 -12.75 -16.17
CA ARG A 67 -7.82 -13.09 -17.23
C ARG A 67 -6.36 -12.87 -16.78
N HIS A 68 -6.12 -11.99 -15.82
CA HIS A 68 -4.78 -11.62 -15.37
C HIS A 68 -4.65 -11.65 -13.83
N PRO A 69 -4.90 -12.79 -13.17
CA PRO A 69 -4.98 -12.85 -11.71
C PRO A 69 -3.63 -12.56 -11.05
N VAL A 70 -2.53 -13.13 -11.57
CA VAL A 70 -1.18 -12.93 -11.02
C VAL A 70 -0.74 -11.47 -11.18
N ALA A 71 -0.90 -10.90 -12.37
CA ALA A 71 -0.53 -9.50 -12.63
C ALA A 71 -1.35 -8.53 -11.78
N THR A 72 -2.64 -8.81 -11.59
CA THR A 72 -3.52 -8.00 -10.73
C THR A 72 -3.12 -8.13 -9.26
N GLY A 73 -2.87 -9.36 -8.78
CA GLY A 73 -2.42 -9.60 -7.40
C GLY A 73 -1.10 -8.89 -7.09
N LEU A 74 -0.11 -8.99 -7.97
CA LEU A 74 1.17 -8.28 -7.83
C LEU A 74 0.98 -6.76 -7.83
N ARG A 75 0.06 -6.22 -8.64
CA ARG A 75 -0.28 -4.80 -8.62
C ARG A 75 -0.88 -4.38 -7.29
N TYR A 76 -1.83 -5.15 -6.76
CA TYR A 76 -2.42 -4.85 -5.45
C TYR A 76 -1.39 -4.92 -4.32
N LEU A 77 -0.42 -5.84 -4.38
CA LEU A 77 0.70 -5.87 -3.44
C LEU A 77 1.58 -4.62 -3.54
N ARG A 78 1.85 -4.14 -4.76
CA ARG A 78 2.54 -2.85 -4.98
C ARG A 78 1.72 -1.67 -4.46
N HIS A 79 0.41 -1.67 -4.65
CA HIS A 79 -0.48 -0.63 -4.13
C HIS A 79 -0.53 -0.64 -2.60
N LEU A 80 -0.60 -1.82 -1.99
CA LEU A 80 -0.50 -1.99 -0.55
C LEU A 80 0.82 -1.41 -0.03
N PHE A 81 1.94 -1.73 -0.68
CA PHE A 81 3.23 -1.17 -0.33
C PHE A 81 3.28 0.35 -0.52
N ASN A 82 2.88 0.87 -1.69
CA ASN A 82 2.93 2.30 -2.01
C ASN A 82 2.00 3.14 -1.12
N GLY A 83 0.87 2.58 -0.68
CA GLY A 83 -0.02 3.21 0.28
C GLY A 83 0.57 3.25 1.69
N LEU A 84 1.51 2.36 2.03
CA LEU A 84 2.24 2.35 3.32
C LEU A 84 3.62 3.01 3.23
N ASP A 85 4.11 3.31 2.04
CA ASP A 85 5.42 3.92 1.80
C ASP A 85 5.38 5.44 2.02
N ILE A 86 5.77 5.87 3.21
CA ILE A 86 5.91 7.28 3.59
C ILE A 86 7.21 7.84 2.98
N ARG A 87 7.09 8.36 1.76
CA ARG A 87 8.20 8.96 1.01
C ARG A 87 8.40 10.45 1.32
N PHE A 88 7.36 11.14 1.73
CA PHE A 88 7.40 12.57 2.03
C PHE A 88 6.97 12.83 3.48
N PRO A 89 7.53 13.84 4.15
CA PRO A 89 7.17 14.17 5.53
C PRO A 89 5.76 14.77 5.64
N THR A 90 5.18 15.22 4.53
CA THR A 90 3.85 15.85 4.47
C THR A 90 2.98 15.17 3.42
N PRO A 91 1.64 15.13 3.60
CA PRO A 91 0.70 14.59 2.61
C PRO A 91 0.73 15.31 1.26
N TYR A 92 1.23 16.54 1.25
CA TYR A 92 1.44 17.34 0.05
C TYR A 92 2.93 17.69 -0.02
N PRO A 93 3.74 17.01 -0.85
CA PRO A 93 5.15 17.32 -0.99
C PRO A 93 5.35 18.75 -1.47
N ARG A 94 6.32 19.43 -0.85
CA ARG A 94 6.82 20.77 -1.25
C ARG A 94 8.19 20.72 -1.92
N HIS A 95 8.88 19.59 -1.80
CA HIS A 95 10.17 19.33 -2.42
C HIS A 95 10.22 17.85 -2.85
N LEU A 96 10.89 17.56 -3.97
CA LEU A 96 11.11 16.16 -4.40
C LEU A 96 12.08 15.41 -3.47
N HIS A 97 13.07 16.13 -2.92
CA HIS A 97 14.13 15.58 -2.08
C HIS A 97 14.26 16.36 -0.76
N PRO A 98 13.27 16.24 0.15
CA PRO A 98 13.35 16.91 1.45
C PRO A 98 14.49 16.35 2.30
N ALA A 99 15.12 17.19 3.12
CA ALA A 99 16.14 16.77 4.07
C ALA A 99 15.59 15.69 5.02
N GLY A 100 16.39 14.67 5.31
CA GLY A 100 16.00 13.56 6.20
C GLY A 100 15.05 12.52 5.58
N GLN A 101 14.68 12.65 4.30
CA GLN A 101 13.79 11.69 3.61
C GLN A 101 14.23 10.23 3.76
N GLN A 102 15.53 9.96 3.68
CA GLN A 102 16.07 8.60 3.76
C GLN A 102 15.87 8.01 5.17
N ALA A 103 16.14 8.80 6.21
CA ALA A 103 15.95 8.38 7.59
C ALA A 103 14.47 8.13 7.89
N LEU A 104 13.57 9.00 7.40
CA LEU A 104 12.13 8.82 7.50
C LEU A 104 11.67 7.50 6.87
N ARG A 105 12.15 7.20 5.66
CA ARG A 105 11.81 5.95 4.94
C ARG A 105 12.33 4.72 5.68
N LEU A 106 13.57 4.73 6.16
CA LEU A 106 14.13 3.61 6.92
C LEU A 106 13.37 3.38 8.22
N LEU A 107 13.02 4.46 8.94
CA LEU A 107 12.18 4.38 10.13
C LEU A 107 10.80 3.79 9.79
N ASN A 108 10.15 4.28 8.73
CA ASN A 108 8.89 3.76 8.24
C ASN A 108 8.98 2.25 7.95
N TYR A 109 9.98 1.80 7.20
CA TYR A 109 10.15 0.39 6.86
C TYR A 109 10.43 -0.48 8.08
N ALA A 110 11.22 0.00 9.05
CA ALA A 110 11.45 -0.70 10.30
C ALA A 110 10.15 -0.89 11.10
N LEU A 111 9.33 0.17 11.21
CA LEU A 111 8.04 0.12 11.89
C LEU A 111 7.05 -0.79 11.16
N LEU A 112 6.98 -0.73 9.82
CA LEU A 112 6.14 -1.64 9.03
C LEU A 112 6.54 -3.10 9.25
N GLY A 113 7.84 -3.40 9.27
CA GLY A 113 8.35 -4.75 9.51
C GLY A 113 8.01 -5.25 10.91
N LEU A 114 8.27 -4.43 11.94
CA LEU A 114 7.97 -4.77 13.33
C LEU A 114 6.47 -4.93 13.57
N GLY A 115 5.65 -3.99 13.11
CA GLY A 115 4.20 -4.05 13.25
C GLY A 115 3.60 -5.26 12.53
N THR A 116 4.08 -5.55 11.31
CA THR A 116 3.66 -6.74 10.56
C THR A 116 4.03 -8.02 11.31
N TRP A 117 5.27 -8.11 11.80
CA TRP A 117 5.72 -9.26 12.59
C TRP A 117 4.87 -9.49 13.84
N LEU A 118 4.58 -8.43 14.60
CA LEU A 118 3.75 -8.50 15.80
C LEU A 118 2.31 -8.93 15.47
N ALA A 119 1.71 -8.35 14.43
CA ALA A 119 0.37 -8.73 13.98
C ALA A 119 0.30 -10.21 13.58
N LEU A 120 1.30 -10.70 12.83
CA LEU A 120 1.40 -12.11 12.46
C LEU A 120 1.62 -13.01 13.68
N ALA A 121 2.47 -12.60 14.64
CA ALA A 121 2.73 -13.36 15.85
C ALA A 121 1.46 -13.50 16.72
N VAL A 122 0.70 -12.41 16.89
CA VAL A 122 -0.59 -12.43 17.60
C VAL A 122 -1.58 -13.35 16.89
N TRP A 123 -1.68 -13.27 15.57
CA TRP A 123 -2.55 -14.13 14.78
C TRP A 123 -2.17 -15.61 14.86
N TRP A 124 -0.87 -15.94 14.78
CA TRP A 124 -0.38 -17.31 14.89
C TRP A 124 -0.63 -17.92 16.27
N ARG A 125 -0.33 -17.18 17.35
CA ARG A 125 -0.62 -17.61 18.72
C ARG A 125 -2.13 -17.79 18.94
N GLY A 126 -2.93 -16.89 18.37
CA GLY A 126 -4.38 -16.95 18.43
C GLY A 126 -5.00 -18.16 17.71
N ARG A 127 -4.29 -18.77 16.74
CA ARG A 127 -4.72 -20.02 16.09
C ARG A 127 -4.45 -21.27 16.93
N GLN A 128 -3.46 -21.24 17.81
CA GLN A 128 -3.04 -22.39 18.61
C GLN A 128 -3.82 -22.52 19.93
N SER A 129 -4.32 -21.41 20.46
CA SER A 129 -5.07 -21.38 21.72
C SER A 129 -6.59 -21.48 21.49
N ARG A 130 -7.28 -22.40 22.17
CA ARG A 130 -8.76 -22.51 22.15
C ARG A 130 -9.52 -21.24 22.61
N PRO A 131 -9.05 -20.43 23.59
CA PRO A 131 -9.77 -19.24 24.06
C PRO A 131 -9.78 -18.07 23.06
N THR A 132 -8.79 -17.99 22.17
CA THR A 132 -8.72 -16.91 21.17
C THR A 132 -9.76 -17.06 20.09
N ARG A 133 -10.34 -18.25 19.86
CA ARG A 133 -11.52 -18.38 18.97
C ARG A 133 -12.75 -17.62 19.50
N GLU A 134 -12.88 -17.40 20.81
CA GLU A 134 -13.96 -16.60 21.39
C GLU A 134 -13.66 -15.10 21.35
N LEU A 135 -12.40 -14.68 21.40
CA LEU A 135 -11.98 -13.29 21.23
C LEU A 135 -12.34 -12.74 19.82
N TRP A 136 -12.30 -13.59 18.79
CA TRP A 136 -12.72 -13.26 17.43
C TRP A 136 -14.24 -13.40 17.21
N ARG A 137 -14.99 -13.91 18.20
CA ARG A 137 -16.47 -13.90 18.25
C ARG A 137 -17.04 -12.64 18.94
N ALA A 138 -16.21 -11.86 19.62
CA ALA A 138 -16.53 -10.55 20.20
C ALA A 138 -16.44 -9.43 19.11
N PRO A 139 -16.78 -8.15 19.39
CA PRO A 139 -16.91 -7.10 18.37
C PRO A 139 -15.59 -6.72 17.65
N VAL A 140 -14.48 -7.39 17.94
CA VAL A 140 -13.18 -7.14 17.31
C VAL A 140 -13.20 -7.42 15.81
N ALA A 141 -13.78 -8.54 15.38
CA ALA A 141 -13.84 -8.90 13.96
C ALA A 141 -14.64 -7.88 13.12
N PRO A 142 -15.88 -7.48 13.50
CA PRO A 142 -16.60 -6.45 12.77
C PRO A 142 -15.93 -5.07 12.86
N VAL A 143 -15.25 -4.73 13.96
CA VAL A 143 -14.47 -3.48 14.06
C VAL A 143 -13.28 -3.49 13.12
N LEU A 144 -12.49 -4.57 13.10
CA LEU A 144 -11.37 -4.71 12.15
C LEU A 144 -11.86 -4.70 10.71
N LEU A 145 -12.97 -5.35 10.42
CA LEU A 145 -13.59 -5.29 9.09
C LEU A 145 -14.00 -3.86 8.74
N ALA A 146 -14.68 -3.13 9.65
CA ALA A 146 -15.08 -1.76 9.41
C ALA A 146 -13.88 -0.82 9.16
N VAL A 147 -12.77 -1.04 9.88
CA VAL A 147 -11.54 -0.25 9.72
C VAL A 147 -10.76 -0.61 8.44
N LEU A 148 -10.68 -1.90 8.09
CA LEU A 148 -9.87 -2.37 6.98
C LEU A 148 -10.61 -2.47 5.65
N LEU A 149 -11.95 -2.51 5.65
CA LEU A 149 -12.74 -2.57 4.41
C LEU A 149 -12.45 -1.38 3.48
N PRO A 150 -12.39 -0.12 3.94
CA PRO A 150 -11.98 0.99 3.09
C PRO A 150 -10.58 0.79 2.50
N CYS A 151 -9.63 0.30 3.31
CA CYS A 151 -8.27 0.01 2.86
C CYS A 151 -8.25 -1.05 1.76
N LEU A 152 -9.12 -2.08 1.82
CA LEU A 152 -9.23 -3.11 0.80
C LEU A 152 -9.87 -2.59 -0.49
N LEU A 153 -10.89 -1.73 -0.38
CA LEU A 153 -11.63 -1.18 -1.53
C LEU A 153 -10.82 -0.16 -2.34
N VAL A 154 -9.77 0.44 -1.76
CA VAL A 154 -8.84 1.36 -2.46
C VAL A 154 -7.63 0.65 -3.09
N LEU A 155 -7.32 -0.61 -2.74
CA LEU A 155 -6.23 -1.34 -3.38
C LEU A 155 -6.34 -1.42 -4.92
N PRO A 156 -7.52 -1.59 -5.54
CA PRO A 156 -7.61 -1.60 -7.00
C PRO A 156 -7.59 -0.22 -7.64
N THR A 157 -7.65 0.87 -6.85
CA THR A 157 -7.70 2.24 -7.36
C THR A 157 -6.33 2.86 -7.47
N LEU A 158 -6.26 4.10 -7.99
CA LEU A 158 -5.04 4.90 -7.91
C LEU A 158 -4.73 5.16 -6.44
N ILE A 159 -3.60 4.67 -5.95
CA ILE A 159 -3.28 4.71 -4.52
C ILE A 159 -2.55 6.00 -4.14
N GLU A 160 -2.95 6.57 -3.01
CA GLU A 160 -2.22 7.60 -2.29
C GLU A 160 -1.77 7.06 -0.93
N CYS A 161 -0.64 7.56 -0.41
CA CYS A 161 -0.14 7.16 0.90
C CYS A 161 -1.17 7.34 2.04
N ARG A 162 -2.06 8.34 1.91
CA ARG A 162 -3.08 8.63 2.93
C ARG A 162 -4.19 7.57 2.99
N PHE A 163 -4.41 6.80 1.93
CA PHE A 163 -5.54 5.86 1.88
C PHE A 163 -5.37 4.65 2.81
N LEU A 164 -4.13 4.27 3.11
CA LEU A 164 -3.81 3.17 4.02
C LEU A 164 -3.40 3.66 5.42
N LEU A 165 -3.68 4.93 5.75
CA LEU A 165 -3.43 5.48 7.09
C LEU A 165 -4.10 4.65 8.21
N PRO A 166 -5.34 4.14 8.08
CA PRO A 166 -5.93 3.31 9.13
C PRO A 166 -5.12 2.03 9.40
N LEU A 167 -4.64 1.36 8.35
CA LEU A 167 -3.77 0.19 8.47
C LEU A 167 -2.44 0.57 9.13
N HIS A 168 -1.84 1.68 8.72
CA HIS A 168 -0.60 2.18 9.31
C HIS A 168 -0.76 2.45 10.82
N MET A 169 -1.84 3.14 11.21
CA MET A 169 -2.15 3.41 12.63
C MET A 169 -2.39 2.13 13.43
N LEU A 170 -3.04 1.12 12.84
CA LEU A 170 -3.23 -0.17 13.48
C LEU A 170 -1.89 -0.88 13.75
N LEU A 171 -0.95 -0.83 12.80
CA LEU A 171 0.40 -1.37 13.00
C LEU A 171 1.15 -0.63 14.11
N LEU A 172 1.08 0.71 14.14
CA LEU A 172 1.69 1.50 15.22
C LEU A 172 1.06 1.21 16.58
N ALA A 173 -0.27 1.05 16.64
CA ALA A 173 -0.96 0.65 17.87
C ALA A 173 -0.55 -0.75 18.33
N ALA A 174 -0.38 -1.71 17.40
CA ALA A 174 0.13 -3.03 17.72
C ALA A 174 1.56 -2.96 18.27
N ILE A 175 2.44 -2.12 17.70
CA ILE A 175 3.78 -1.89 18.26
C ILE A 175 3.68 -1.31 19.67
N ALA A 176 2.92 -0.23 19.85
CA ALA A 176 2.81 0.46 21.13
C ALA A 176 2.25 -0.43 22.26
N THR A 177 1.36 -1.37 21.93
CA THR A 177 0.68 -2.21 22.93
C THR A 177 1.31 -3.59 23.11
N CYS A 178 1.90 -4.17 22.06
CA CYS A 178 2.42 -5.54 22.09
C CYS A 178 3.95 -5.60 22.15
N TRP A 179 4.67 -4.55 21.76
CA TRP A 179 6.13 -4.62 21.71
C TRP A 179 6.74 -4.42 23.10
N GLN A 180 7.42 -5.46 23.58
CA GLN A 180 8.19 -5.43 24.82
C GLN A 180 9.66 -5.70 24.50
N PRO A 181 10.49 -4.67 24.26
CA PRO A 181 11.82 -4.85 23.69
C PRO A 181 12.76 -5.66 24.60
N ARG A 182 12.64 -5.49 25.93
CA ARG A 182 13.46 -6.21 26.90
C ARG A 182 13.17 -7.71 26.90
N THR A 183 11.91 -8.08 27.09
CA THR A 183 11.50 -9.50 27.13
C THR A 183 11.79 -10.16 25.79
N TRP A 184 11.47 -9.50 24.67
CA TRP A 184 11.76 -10.00 23.34
C TRP A 184 13.25 -10.27 23.09
N TRP A 185 14.14 -9.37 23.54
CA TRP A 185 15.59 -9.57 23.40
C TRP A 185 16.11 -10.77 24.21
N HIS A 186 15.58 -10.98 25.41
CA HIS A 186 15.92 -12.14 26.24
C HIS A 186 15.37 -13.45 25.63
N GLU A 187 14.15 -13.43 25.10
CA GLU A 187 13.49 -14.60 24.48
C GLU A 187 14.07 -14.99 23.12
N LEU A 188 14.77 -14.08 22.43
CA LEU A 188 15.39 -14.37 21.14
C LEU A 188 16.39 -15.53 21.20
N GLY A 189 16.94 -15.79 22.40
CA GLY A 189 17.82 -16.92 22.68
C GLY A 189 19.24 -16.72 22.14
N GLY A 190 19.82 -17.80 21.62
CA GLY A 190 21.22 -17.89 21.21
C GLY A 190 21.60 -17.06 19.96
N PRO A 191 22.91 -16.97 19.66
CA PRO A 191 23.45 -16.07 18.62
C PRO A 191 22.92 -16.37 17.22
N ALA A 192 22.67 -17.64 16.87
CA ALA A 192 22.15 -18.01 15.55
C ALA A 192 20.77 -17.40 15.25
N ARG A 193 19.86 -17.36 16.25
CA ARG A 193 18.53 -16.75 16.09
C ARG A 193 18.62 -15.24 15.95
N ARG A 194 19.55 -14.60 16.66
CA ARG A 194 19.84 -13.16 16.54
C ARG A 194 20.36 -12.82 15.16
N VAL A 195 21.29 -13.61 14.63
CA VAL A 195 21.80 -13.44 13.26
C VAL A 195 20.68 -13.64 12.24
N ALA A 196 19.86 -14.69 12.38
CA ALA A 196 18.73 -14.92 11.47
C ALA A 196 17.74 -13.75 11.46
N LEU A 197 17.41 -13.20 12.64
CA LEU A 197 16.57 -12.01 12.74
C LEU A 197 17.21 -10.80 12.06
N LEU A 198 18.50 -10.56 12.28
CA LEU A 198 19.21 -9.44 11.64
C LEU A 198 19.21 -9.59 10.12
N VAL A 199 19.41 -10.79 9.60
CA VAL A 199 19.32 -11.09 8.16
C VAL A 199 17.91 -10.82 7.63
N LEU A 200 16.87 -11.26 8.35
CA LEU A 200 15.49 -10.99 7.97
C LEU A 200 15.15 -9.50 8.00
N ALA A 201 15.58 -8.79 9.05
CA ALA A 201 15.33 -7.35 9.19
C ALA A 201 16.06 -6.54 8.10
N THR A 202 17.33 -6.86 7.84
CA THR A 202 18.10 -6.21 6.76
C THR A 202 17.52 -6.54 5.39
N GLY A 203 17.14 -7.80 5.15
CA GLY A 203 16.45 -8.22 3.92
C GLY A 203 15.11 -7.51 3.72
N TRP A 204 14.33 -7.32 4.79
CA TRP A 204 13.08 -6.55 4.78
C TRP A 204 13.33 -5.08 4.42
N LEU A 205 14.24 -4.41 5.14
CA LEU A 205 14.57 -3.01 4.90
C LEU A 205 15.07 -2.79 3.46
N TRP A 206 15.95 -3.68 3.00
CA TRP A 206 16.45 -3.64 1.63
C TRP A 206 15.34 -3.89 0.61
N GLY A 207 14.46 -4.85 0.84
CA GLY A 207 13.31 -5.14 -0.04
C GLY A 207 12.36 -3.94 -0.15
N CYS A 208 11.96 -3.34 0.97
CA CYS A 208 11.16 -2.12 0.98
C CYS A 208 11.86 -0.97 0.26
N TRP A 209 13.16 -0.79 0.49
CA TRP A 209 13.95 0.21 -0.20
C TRP A 209 13.92 0.01 -1.71
N GLN A 210 14.19 -1.21 -2.20
CA GLN A 210 14.17 -1.53 -3.62
C GLN A 210 12.79 -1.32 -4.24
N LEU A 211 11.71 -1.70 -3.57
CA LEU A 211 10.35 -1.48 -4.05
C LEU A 211 10.02 0.02 -4.17
N SER A 212 10.41 0.82 -3.17
CA SER A 212 10.18 2.26 -3.19
C SER A 212 11.02 2.97 -4.27
N GLU A 213 12.27 2.55 -4.46
CA GLU A 213 13.12 3.04 -5.56
C GLU A 213 12.60 2.60 -6.93
N ASP A 214 12.09 1.37 -7.07
CA ASP A 214 11.46 0.91 -8.30
C ASP A 214 10.23 1.77 -8.65
N THR A 215 9.34 2.03 -7.69
CA THR A 215 8.23 2.97 -7.89
C THR A 215 8.75 4.35 -8.30
N ALA A 216 9.78 4.87 -7.63
CA ALA A 216 10.35 6.19 -7.88
C ALA A 216 10.91 6.38 -9.30
N ARG A 217 11.52 5.34 -9.88
CA ARG A 217 12.06 5.36 -11.26
C ARG A 217 10.98 5.53 -12.32
N HIS A 218 9.74 5.22 -11.99
CA HIS A 218 8.60 5.34 -12.88
C HIS A 218 7.82 6.66 -12.69
N LEU A 219 8.43 7.66 -12.03
CA LEU A 219 7.88 9.01 -12.00
C LEU A 219 7.71 9.54 -13.42
N ARG A 220 6.48 9.94 -13.77
CA ARG A 220 6.12 10.46 -15.09
C ARG A 220 5.94 11.96 -15.06
N PRO A 221 6.11 12.63 -16.22
CA PRO A 221 5.77 14.03 -16.33
C PRO A 221 4.26 14.22 -16.06
N PRO A 222 3.88 15.36 -15.48
CA PRO A 222 2.50 15.65 -15.12
C PRO A 222 1.52 15.69 -16.30
N SER A 223 2.00 15.80 -17.55
CA SER A 223 1.16 15.66 -18.74
C SER A 223 0.50 14.29 -18.86
N GLU A 224 1.09 13.26 -18.23
CA GLU A 224 0.53 11.91 -18.16
C GLU A 224 -0.38 11.70 -16.93
N ALA A 225 -0.52 12.70 -16.06
CA ALA A 225 -1.37 12.58 -14.90
C ALA A 225 -2.84 12.43 -15.31
N PRO A 226 -3.62 11.61 -14.58
CA PRO A 226 -5.04 11.50 -14.84
C PRO A 226 -5.73 12.86 -14.69
N GLN A 227 -6.27 13.37 -15.80
CA GLN A 227 -7.03 14.62 -15.81
C GLN A 227 -8.47 14.36 -15.35
N GLU A 228 -9.05 15.34 -14.63
CA GLU A 228 -10.43 15.29 -14.16
C GLU A 228 -11.45 15.34 -15.31
#